data_AF-A0A821DMB7-F1
#
_entry.id   AF-A0A821DMB7-F1
#
_cell.length_a   1.000
_cell.length_b   1.000
_cell.length_c   1.000
_cell.angle_alpha   90.00
_cell.angle_beta   90.00
_cell.angle_gamma   90.00
#
_symmetry.space_group_name_H-M   'P 1'
#
loop_
_entity.id
_entity.type
_entity.pdbx_description
1 polymer ?
#
loop_
_entity_poly.entity_id
_entity_poly.type
_entity_poly.pdbx_seq_one_letter_code
_entity_poly.pdbx_strand_id
1 'polypeptide(L)'
;IDGIQLYNELLCHMNKLNKFTFNIQTLVYSCNTNINLSSNEDIQRSFIGKEIYKQIGSYININSNMIKSKCHIYSLPYQFEYLLEINNSFPGGMFHTVRYLVISDIFPFEYKFFQLISHDIPFIEILHIRNGQPQKDKQNSSTELITFPHLKLLNLKLAHVDYAEQFLLKKITYLPYLFNLYIKYESLIMITNNFTIDRTYFNFSRVKDLDLDQSFPSEKFHQYFSVL
;
A
#
# COMPACT_ATOMS: atom_id res chain seq x y z
N ILE A 1 18.30 13.82 4.61
CA ILE A 1 18.00 14.69 3.44
C ILE A 1 16.76 15.49 3.75
N ASP A 2 16.94 16.77 4.02
CA ASP A 2 15.88 17.78 4.05
C ASP A 2 15.98 18.67 2.79
N GLY A 3 15.11 19.67 2.67
CA GLY A 3 15.09 20.58 1.52
C GLY A 3 16.33 21.47 1.41
N ILE A 4 17.04 21.73 2.52
CA ILE A 4 18.28 22.50 2.52
C ILE A 4 19.39 21.67 1.89
N GLN A 5 19.54 20.42 2.32
CA GLN A 5 20.52 19.50 1.78
C GLN A 5 20.27 19.25 0.30
N LEU A 6 19.01 19.00 -0.09
CA LEU A 6 18.65 18.80 -1.50
C LEU A 6 18.95 20.03 -2.37
N TYR A 7 18.72 21.23 -1.83
CA TYR A 7 19.01 22.47 -2.54
C TYR A 7 20.52 22.67 -2.72
N ASN A 8 21.29 22.53 -1.63
CA ASN A 8 22.71 22.80 -1.63
C ASN A 8 23.51 21.77 -2.44
N GLU A 9 23.13 20.49 -2.42
CA GLU A 9 23.90 19.43 -3.08
C GLU A 9 23.52 19.22 -4.54
N LEU A 10 22.29 19.57 -4.94
CA LEU A 10 21.77 19.29 -6.28
C LEU A 10 21.29 20.56 -6.98
N LEU A 11 20.29 21.24 -6.42
CA LEU A 11 19.59 22.28 -7.17
C LEU A 11 20.43 23.52 -7.45
N CYS A 12 21.30 23.91 -6.52
CA CYS A 12 22.13 25.11 -6.68
C CYS A 12 23.15 24.98 -7.82
N HIS A 13 23.35 23.76 -8.33
CA HIS A 13 24.18 23.45 -9.49
C HIS A 13 23.37 23.27 -10.79
N MET A 14 22.03 23.28 -10.72
CA MET A 14 21.13 23.02 -11.85
C MET A 14 20.35 24.28 -12.26
N ASN A 15 21.07 25.38 -12.52
CA ASN A 15 20.52 26.74 -12.65
C ASN A 15 19.57 26.93 -13.86
N LYS A 16 19.56 25.99 -14.81
CA LYS A 16 18.68 26.00 -16.00
C LYS A 16 17.48 25.05 -15.84
N LEU A 17 17.33 24.40 -14.70
CA LEU A 17 16.29 23.43 -14.45
C LEU A 17 14.97 24.13 -14.11
N ASN A 18 14.02 24.08 -15.05
CA ASN A 18 12.72 24.72 -14.89
C ASN A 18 11.73 23.90 -14.05
N LYS A 19 11.99 22.59 -13.85
CA LYS A 19 11.17 21.68 -13.06
C LYS A 19 12.03 20.56 -12.49
N PHE A 20 11.87 20.27 -11.21
CA PHE A 20 12.49 19.13 -10.55
C PHE A 20 11.41 18.29 -9.85
N THR A 21 11.35 17.00 -10.19
CA THR A 21 10.46 16.03 -9.55
C THR A 21 11.29 14.93 -8.91
N PHE A 22 10.95 14.56 -7.68
CA PHE A 22 11.72 13.58 -6.92
C PHE A 22 10.82 12.71 -6.05
N ASN A 23 11.34 11.54 -5.72
CA ASN A 23 10.84 10.62 -4.72
C ASN A 23 12.09 10.12 -3.98
N ILE A 24 12.21 10.50 -2.71
CA ILE A 24 13.38 10.20 -1.89
C ILE A 24 12.91 9.43 -0.66
N GLN A 25 13.50 8.25 -0.49
CA GLN A 25 13.34 7.44 0.70
C GLN A 25 14.67 7.37 1.43
N THR A 26 14.69 7.81 2.68
CA THR A 26 15.88 7.72 3.53
C THR A 26 15.59 6.87 4.75
N LEU A 27 16.56 6.01 5.09
CA LEU A 27 16.57 5.31 6.36
C LEU A 27 17.18 6.22 7.41
N VAL A 28 16.53 6.34 8.56
CA VAL A 28 17.03 7.07 9.71
C VAL A 28 17.35 6.05 10.79
N TYR A 29 18.63 5.90 11.09
CA TYR A 29 19.10 4.96 12.10
C TYR A 29 19.12 5.64 13.47
N SER A 30 18.37 5.09 14.41
CA SER A 30 18.34 5.51 15.82
C SER A 30 19.42 4.77 16.62
N CYS A 31 20.65 4.70 16.13
CA CYS A 31 21.75 4.10 16.88
C CYS A 31 22.26 5.12 17.91
N ASN A 32 21.65 5.11 19.10
CA ASN A 32 21.96 5.90 20.29
C ASN A 32 21.65 7.41 20.20
N THR A 33 21.06 7.90 21.30
CA THR A 33 20.81 9.31 21.65
C THR A 33 19.65 10.01 20.94
N ASN A 34 19.09 11.00 21.66
CA ASN A 34 17.97 11.87 21.33
C ASN A 34 18.12 12.60 19.98
N ILE A 35 18.07 11.87 18.88
CA ILE A 35 17.93 12.46 17.55
C ILE A 35 16.49 12.99 17.51
N ASN A 36 16.33 14.30 17.68
CA ASN A 36 15.09 14.99 17.33
C ASN A 36 14.86 14.77 15.83
N LEU A 37 14.06 13.75 15.50
CA LEU A 37 13.59 13.54 14.15
C LEU A 37 12.79 14.77 13.76
N SER A 38 13.21 15.45 12.68
CA SER A 38 12.42 16.53 12.08
C SER A 38 11.01 16.02 11.85
N SER A 39 9.99 16.77 12.25
CA SER A 39 8.61 16.39 11.97
C SER A 39 8.33 16.46 10.46
N ASN A 40 7.23 15.86 10.01
CA ASN A 40 6.77 16.02 8.62
C ASN A 40 6.63 17.49 8.25
N GLU A 41 6.15 18.31 9.19
CA GLU A 41 6.02 19.76 8.99
C GLU A 41 7.37 20.45 8.84
N ASP A 42 8.37 20.09 9.66
CA ASP A 42 9.72 20.67 9.56
C ASP A 42 10.36 20.36 8.21
N ILE A 43 10.17 19.13 7.73
CA ILE A 43 10.63 18.71 6.40
C ILE A 43 9.93 19.54 5.33
N GLN A 44 8.59 19.64 5.35
CA GLN A 44 7.86 20.42 4.35
C GLN A 44 8.24 21.90 4.38
N ARG A 45 8.41 22.47 5.58
CA ARG A 45 8.84 23.87 5.78
C ARG A 45 10.22 24.13 5.19
N SER A 46 11.13 23.16 5.21
CA SER A 46 12.47 23.32 4.60
C SER A 46 12.46 23.55 3.09
N PHE A 47 11.33 23.28 2.41
CA PHE A 47 11.14 23.54 0.98
C PHE A 47 10.39 24.85 0.67
N ILE A 48 9.83 25.54 1.69
CA ILE A 48 9.12 26.81 1.51
C ILE A 48 10.08 27.89 1.01
N GLY A 49 9.65 28.68 0.02
CA GLY A 49 10.45 29.78 -0.56
C GLY A 49 11.45 29.36 -1.63
N LYS A 50 11.44 28.09 -2.06
CA LYS A 50 12.26 27.58 -3.17
C LYS A 50 11.39 27.49 -4.44
N GLU A 51 11.52 28.44 -5.36
CA GLU A 51 10.62 28.63 -6.52
C GLU A 51 10.39 27.38 -7.41
N ILE A 52 11.33 26.44 -7.42
CA ILE A 52 11.25 25.20 -8.21
C ILE A 52 10.19 24.24 -7.63
N TYR A 53 9.80 24.40 -6.36
CA TYR A 53 8.86 23.53 -5.66
C TYR A 53 7.52 24.21 -5.41
N LYS A 54 6.45 23.68 -6.02
CA LYS A 54 5.09 24.15 -5.71
C LYS A 54 4.54 23.53 -4.43
N GLN A 55 4.65 22.21 -4.27
CA GLN A 55 4.16 21.47 -3.10
C GLN A 55 5.01 20.20 -2.89
N ILE A 56 5.31 19.87 -1.63
CA ILE A 56 6.07 18.69 -1.22
C ILE A 56 5.21 17.86 -0.27
N GLY A 57 5.10 16.56 -0.54
CA GLY A 57 4.54 15.60 0.40
C GLY A 57 5.67 14.96 1.20
N SER A 58 5.43 14.73 2.49
CA SER A 58 6.34 13.96 3.33
C SER A 58 5.60 13.17 4.38
N TYR A 59 6.14 12.01 4.71
CA TYR A 59 5.74 11.27 5.90
C TYR A 59 6.91 10.48 6.47
N ILE A 60 6.93 10.37 7.80
CA ILE A 60 7.93 9.63 8.56
C ILE A 60 7.24 8.44 9.18
N ASN A 61 7.75 7.26 8.82
CA ASN A 61 7.44 6.02 9.49
C ASN A 61 8.41 5.86 10.67
N ILE A 62 7.91 6.07 11.88
CA ILE A 62 8.62 5.75 13.11
C ILE A 62 8.25 4.32 13.49
N ASN A 63 9.14 3.37 13.21
CA ASN A 63 8.96 2.00 13.64
C ASN A 63 9.45 1.89 15.09
N SER A 64 8.54 1.88 16.06
CA SER A 64 8.86 1.86 17.49
C SER A 64 9.70 0.64 17.93
N ASN A 65 9.68 -0.45 17.15
CA ASN A 65 10.36 -1.70 17.46
C ASN A 65 11.65 -1.90 16.67
N MET A 66 11.99 -0.99 15.75
CA MET A 66 13.21 -1.04 14.96
C MET A 66 14.06 0.19 15.27
N ILE A 67 15.38 0.01 15.30
CA ILE A 67 16.38 1.09 15.33
C ILE A 67 16.35 1.91 14.01
N LYS A 68 15.31 1.79 13.19
CA LYS A 68 15.23 2.32 11.82
C LYS A 68 13.86 2.95 11.59
N SER A 69 13.85 4.26 11.42
CA SER A 69 12.72 4.99 10.86
C SER A 69 12.92 5.17 9.36
N LYS A 70 11.83 5.34 8.60
CA LYS A 70 11.91 5.71 7.19
C LYS A 70 11.27 7.06 6.99
N CYS A 71 11.96 7.96 6.31
CA CYS A 71 11.38 9.22 5.87
C CYS A 71 11.22 9.18 4.35
N HIS A 72 10.02 9.46 3.88
CA HIS A 72 9.70 9.56 2.46
C HIS A 72 9.31 11.00 2.16
N ILE A 73 9.98 11.59 1.15
CA ILE A 73 9.76 12.96 0.69
C ILE A 73 9.59 12.92 -0.84
N TYR A 74 8.58 13.59 -1.36
CA TYR A 74 8.30 13.58 -2.80
C TYR A 74 7.68 14.89 -3.28
N SER A 75 7.90 15.19 -4.56
CA SER A 75 7.29 16.33 -5.23
C SER A 75 5.82 16.06 -5.60
N LEU A 76 4.95 17.07 -5.44
CA LEU A 76 3.56 17.04 -5.89
C LEU A 76 3.34 17.87 -7.18
N PRO A 77 2.44 17.44 -8.10
CA PRO A 77 1.73 16.16 -8.09
C PRO A 77 2.70 14.99 -8.26
N TYR A 78 2.41 13.87 -7.61
CA TYR A 78 3.23 12.67 -7.73
C TYR A 78 3.11 12.11 -9.15
N GLN A 79 4.25 11.88 -9.82
CA GLN A 79 4.27 11.48 -11.24
C GLN A 79 4.84 10.07 -11.47
N PHE A 80 5.20 9.34 -10.42
CA PHE A 80 5.78 8.00 -10.55
C PHE A 80 4.71 6.92 -10.48
N GLU A 81 4.95 5.82 -11.20
CA GLU A 81 4.02 4.68 -11.24
C GLU A 81 4.11 3.78 -9.99
N TYR A 82 5.22 3.86 -9.25
CA TYR A 82 5.53 2.97 -8.14
C TYR A 82 5.53 3.73 -6.84
N LEU A 83 4.67 3.33 -5.91
CA LEU A 83 4.65 3.84 -4.54
C LEU A 83 4.91 2.69 -3.58
N LEU A 84 6.13 2.66 -3.03
CA LEU A 84 6.63 1.53 -2.26
C LEU A 84 6.68 1.84 -0.78
N GLU A 85 6.31 0.86 0.03
CA GLU A 85 6.49 0.85 1.49
C GLU A 85 5.74 1.98 2.23
N ILE A 86 4.48 2.21 1.86
CA ILE A 86 3.58 3.04 2.67
C ILE A 86 3.09 2.24 3.89
N ASN A 87 2.77 2.96 4.96
CA ASN A 87 2.37 2.40 6.26
C ASN A 87 1.16 3.18 6.82
N ASN A 88 0.75 2.92 8.07
CA ASN A 88 -0.38 3.62 8.70
C ASN A 88 -0.16 5.13 8.89
N SER A 89 1.08 5.63 8.74
CA SER A 89 1.39 7.06 8.78
C SER A 89 1.17 7.76 7.42
N PHE A 90 0.71 7.03 6.40
CA PHE A 90 0.41 7.60 5.09
C PHE A 90 -0.67 8.68 5.22
N PRO A 91 -0.38 9.93 4.86
CA PRO A 91 -1.27 11.06 5.11
C PRO A 91 -2.40 11.19 4.06
N GLY A 92 -2.34 10.38 3.00
CA GLY A 92 -3.21 10.51 1.85
C GLY A 92 -2.74 11.53 0.80
N GLY A 93 -3.57 11.76 -0.22
CA GLY A 93 -3.34 12.68 -1.34
C GLY A 93 -3.80 12.13 -2.70
N MET A 94 -3.62 12.86 -3.79
CA MET A 94 -4.05 12.40 -5.12
C MET A 94 -2.88 11.79 -5.93
N PHE A 95 -2.88 10.47 -6.09
CA PHE A 95 -1.81 9.69 -6.75
C PHE A 95 -2.29 9.01 -8.04
N HIS A 96 -2.86 9.78 -8.97
CA HIS A 96 -3.44 9.24 -10.21
C HIS A 96 -2.46 8.53 -11.15
N THR A 97 -1.15 8.73 -10.99
CA THR A 97 -0.10 8.10 -11.82
C THR A 97 0.36 6.76 -11.26
N VAL A 98 0.08 6.47 -9.98
CA VAL A 98 0.50 5.24 -9.33
C VAL A 98 -0.30 4.06 -9.88
N ARG A 99 0.42 2.99 -10.22
CA ARG A 99 -0.10 1.71 -10.71
C ARG A 99 0.32 0.55 -9.81
N TYR A 100 1.44 0.69 -9.11
CA TYR A 100 2.03 -0.33 -8.26
C TYR A 100 2.19 0.17 -6.82
N LEU A 101 1.57 -0.53 -5.86
CA LEU A 101 1.62 -0.18 -4.45
C LEU A 101 2.12 -1.35 -3.60
N VAL A 102 3.03 -1.04 -2.69
CA VAL A 102 3.42 -1.95 -1.59
C VAL A 102 3.10 -1.28 -0.27
N ILE A 103 2.27 -1.92 0.54
CA ILE A 103 1.96 -1.47 1.89
C ILE A 103 2.57 -2.43 2.92
N SER A 104 3.19 -1.89 3.97
CA SER A 104 3.76 -2.70 5.05
C SER A 104 3.84 -1.91 6.35
N ASP A 105 3.46 -2.56 7.45
CA ASP A 105 3.52 -1.98 8.79
C ASP A 105 3.58 -3.09 9.84
N ILE A 106 4.07 -2.75 11.04
CA ILE A 106 4.04 -3.60 12.23
C ILE A 106 2.67 -3.55 12.93
N PHE A 107 1.89 -2.49 12.71
CA PHE A 107 0.52 -2.36 13.20
C PHE A 107 -0.48 -2.76 12.12
N PRO A 108 -1.65 -3.33 12.47
CA PRO A 108 -2.63 -3.74 11.48
C PRO A 108 -3.13 -2.57 10.63
N PHE A 109 -3.48 -2.85 9.38
CA PHE A 109 -4.17 -1.89 8.51
C PHE A 109 -5.68 -2.08 8.69
N GLU A 110 -6.34 -1.07 9.26
CA GLU A 110 -7.79 -1.13 9.46
C GLU A 110 -8.56 -0.74 8.18
N TYR A 111 -9.86 -1.02 8.17
CA TYR A 111 -10.73 -0.78 7.01
C TYR A 111 -10.58 0.62 6.39
N LYS A 112 -10.56 1.65 7.24
CA LYS A 112 -10.44 3.07 6.84
C LYS A 112 -9.15 3.35 6.07
N PHE A 113 -8.07 2.62 6.35
CA PHE A 113 -6.83 2.74 5.60
C PHE A 113 -7.05 2.34 4.14
N PHE A 114 -7.73 1.22 3.89
CA PHE A 114 -8.02 0.78 2.53
C PHE A 114 -9.04 1.67 1.81
N GLN A 115 -9.98 2.28 2.54
CA GLN A 115 -10.84 3.33 1.98
C GLN A 115 -10.00 4.51 1.48
N LEU A 116 -9.08 5.00 2.31
CA LEU A 116 -8.14 6.07 1.94
C LEU A 116 -7.36 5.69 0.68
N ILE A 117 -6.75 4.50 0.65
CA ILE A 117 -6.01 4.03 -0.54
C ILE A 117 -6.88 3.98 -1.79
N SER A 118 -8.13 3.49 -1.69
CA SER A 118 -9.03 3.41 -2.85
C SER A 118 -9.40 4.77 -3.42
N HIS A 119 -9.51 5.80 -2.57
CA HIS A 119 -9.81 7.18 -2.97
C HIS A 119 -8.58 7.88 -3.56
N ASP A 120 -7.45 7.75 -2.88
CA ASP A 120 -6.23 8.49 -3.15
C ASP A 120 -5.41 7.90 -4.30
N ILE A 121 -5.55 6.58 -4.51
CA ILE A 121 -4.79 5.81 -5.51
C ILE A 121 -5.77 5.04 -6.43
N PRO A 122 -6.65 5.74 -7.16
CA PRO A 122 -7.81 5.12 -7.81
C PRO A 122 -7.43 4.17 -8.96
N PHE A 123 -6.25 4.34 -9.55
CA PHE A 123 -5.78 3.60 -10.73
C PHE A 123 -4.78 2.49 -10.40
N ILE A 124 -4.70 2.05 -9.14
CA ILE A 124 -3.83 0.95 -8.76
C ILE A 124 -4.16 -0.33 -9.53
N GLU A 125 -3.12 -0.94 -10.11
CA GLU A 125 -3.20 -2.21 -10.84
C GLU A 125 -2.60 -3.37 -10.06
N ILE A 126 -1.60 -3.09 -9.22
CA ILE A 126 -0.86 -4.09 -8.46
C ILE A 126 -0.77 -3.65 -6.99
N LEU A 127 -1.28 -4.49 -6.09
CA LEU A 127 -1.27 -4.25 -4.65
C LEU A 127 -0.56 -5.39 -3.91
N HIS A 128 0.50 -5.07 -3.18
CA HIS A 128 1.15 -5.98 -2.25
C HIS A 128 0.89 -5.56 -0.81
N ILE A 129 0.31 -6.46 -0.03
CA ILE A 129 0.06 -6.25 1.40
C ILE A 129 1.02 -7.12 2.20
N ARG A 130 1.86 -6.48 3.02
CA ARG A 130 2.85 -7.13 3.88
C ARG A 130 2.58 -6.77 5.33
N ASN A 131 1.62 -7.46 5.94
CA ASN A 131 1.19 -7.23 7.30
C ASN A 131 0.65 -8.51 7.91
N GLY A 132 1.38 -9.09 8.86
CA GLY A 132 0.97 -10.32 9.54
C GLY A 132 -0.01 -10.11 10.70
N GLN A 133 -0.39 -8.87 11.02
CA GLN A 133 -1.26 -8.58 12.15
C GLN A 133 -2.74 -8.69 11.78
N PRO A 134 -3.58 -9.26 12.67
CA PRO A 134 -5.03 -9.26 12.51
C PRO A 134 -5.62 -7.86 12.61
N GLN A 135 -6.70 -7.62 11.87
CA GLN A 135 -7.47 -6.38 11.95
C GLN A 135 -8.25 -6.35 13.27
N LYS A 136 -8.23 -5.21 13.96
CA LYS A 136 -8.91 -5.06 15.25
C LYS A 136 -10.37 -4.67 15.06
N ASP A 137 -10.67 -3.85 14.06
CA ASP A 137 -11.98 -3.21 13.90
C ASP A 137 -12.88 -3.92 12.86
N LYS A 138 -12.96 -5.26 12.92
CA LYS A 138 -13.71 -6.07 11.94
C LYS A 138 -15.20 -5.73 11.82
N GLN A 139 -15.80 -5.21 12.89
CA GLN A 139 -17.24 -4.91 12.98
C GLN A 139 -17.58 -3.45 12.64
N ASN A 140 -16.58 -2.57 12.55
CA ASN A 140 -16.75 -1.17 12.18
C ASN A 140 -16.51 -0.94 10.68
N SER A 141 -16.60 -1.99 9.86
CA SER A 141 -16.68 -1.84 8.41
C SER A 141 -17.86 -0.92 8.11
N SER A 142 -17.56 0.32 7.69
CA SER A 142 -18.58 1.22 7.18
C SER A 142 -19.37 0.50 6.09
N THR A 143 -20.64 0.84 5.95
CA THR A 143 -21.52 0.33 4.88
C THR A 143 -21.03 0.65 3.47
N GLU A 144 -19.95 1.42 3.35
CA GLU A 144 -19.39 1.89 2.08
C GLU A 144 -18.45 0.84 1.50
N LEU A 145 -18.90 0.21 0.42
CA LEU A 145 -18.15 -0.76 -0.37
C LEU A 145 -16.84 -0.15 -0.91
N ILE A 146 -15.69 -0.70 -0.52
CA ILE A 146 -14.40 -0.29 -1.10
C ILE A 146 -14.30 -0.83 -2.53
N THR A 147 -13.94 0.02 -3.48
CA THR A 147 -13.78 -0.40 -4.89
C THR A 147 -12.36 -0.15 -5.36
N PHE A 148 -11.73 -1.18 -5.92
CA PHE A 148 -10.47 -1.04 -6.65
C PHE A 148 -10.71 -1.35 -8.13
N PRO A 149 -11.09 -0.34 -8.94
CA PRO A 149 -11.63 -0.56 -10.27
C PRO A 149 -10.59 -0.97 -11.31
N HIS A 150 -9.30 -0.93 -10.97
CA HIS A 150 -8.21 -1.27 -11.89
C HIS A 150 -7.28 -2.37 -11.36
N LEU A 151 -7.56 -2.93 -10.17
CA LEU A 151 -6.67 -3.88 -9.53
C LEU A 151 -6.67 -5.22 -10.28
N LYS A 152 -5.51 -5.53 -10.89
CA LYS A 152 -5.26 -6.76 -11.67
C LYS A 152 -4.55 -7.84 -10.87
N LEU A 153 -3.69 -7.43 -9.93
CA LEU A 153 -2.90 -8.33 -9.09
C LEU A 153 -3.04 -7.93 -7.62
N LEU A 154 -3.46 -8.89 -6.79
CA LEU A 154 -3.47 -8.76 -5.35
C LEU A 154 -2.53 -9.80 -4.72
N ASN A 155 -1.54 -9.34 -3.96
CA ASN A 155 -0.60 -10.21 -3.25
C ASN A 155 -0.79 -10.10 -1.73
N LEU A 156 -1.19 -11.22 -1.16
CA LEU A 156 -1.51 -11.46 0.25
C LEU A 156 -0.62 -12.54 0.88
N LYS A 157 0.44 -13.02 0.21
CA LYS A 157 1.31 -14.09 0.74
C LYS A 157 1.94 -13.76 2.09
N LEU A 158 2.14 -12.48 2.38
CA LEU A 158 2.70 -11.98 3.64
C LEU A 158 1.65 -11.25 4.49
N ALA A 159 0.37 -11.45 4.19
CA ALA A 159 -0.74 -10.81 4.87
C ALA A 159 -1.44 -11.79 5.83
N HIS A 160 -2.01 -11.27 6.91
CA HIS A 160 -2.96 -11.99 7.75
C HIS A 160 -4.25 -12.35 6.97
N VAL A 161 -4.94 -13.41 7.39
CA VAL A 161 -6.17 -13.89 6.73
C VAL A 161 -7.29 -12.85 6.68
N ASP A 162 -7.35 -11.94 7.65
CA ASP A 162 -8.34 -10.86 7.70
C ASP A 162 -8.31 -9.98 6.43
N TYR A 163 -7.12 -9.72 5.88
CA TYR A 163 -7.00 -8.97 4.62
C TYR A 163 -7.54 -9.79 3.43
N ALA A 164 -7.36 -11.11 3.45
CA ALA A 164 -7.97 -11.99 2.46
C ALA A 164 -9.50 -11.97 2.57
N GLU A 165 -10.05 -12.01 3.79
CA GLU A 165 -11.49 -11.89 4.03
C GLU A 165 -12.03 -10.55 3.50
N GLN A 166 -11.39 -9.42 3.86
CA GLN A 166 -11.80 -8.09 3.43
C GLN A 166 -11.79 -7.92 1.91
N PHE A 167 -10.70 -8.32 1.25
CA PHE A 167 -10.53 -8.09 -0.19
C PHE A 167 -11.27 -9.11 -1.05
N LEU A 168 -11.35 -10.37 -0.61
CA LEU A 168 -11.89 -11.43 -1.44
C LEU A 168 -13.40 -11.61 -1.25
N LEU A 169 -14.02 -11.12 -0.18
CA LEU A 169 -15.48 -11.08 -0.05
C LEU A 169 -16.08 -9.87 -0.79
N LYS A 170 -16.95 -10.14 -1.78
CA LYS A 170 -17.61 -9.12 -2.62
C LYS A 170 -18.48 -8.13 -1.83
N LYS A 171 -18.99 -8.54 -0.68
CA LYS A 171 -19.82 -7.68 0.17
C LYS A 171 -19.02 -6.53 0.81
N ILE A 172 -17.69 -6.65 0.85
CA ILE A 172 -16.79 -5.73 1.55
C ILE A 172 -15.97 -4.92 0.53
N THR A 173 -15.39 -5.60 -0.45
CA THR A 173 -14.57 -4.98 -1.49
C THR A 173 -15.05 -5.42 -2.86
N TYR A 174 -15.02 -4.54 -3.85
CA TYR A 174 -15.29 -4.88 -5.25
C TYR A 174 -14.03 -4.81 -6.11
N LEU A 175 -13.65 -5.95 -6.70
CA LEU A 175 -12.43 -6.11 -7.50
C LEU A 175 -12.76 -6.63 -8.92
N PRO A 176 -13.33 -5.80 -9.82
CA PRO A 176 -13.86 -6.25 -11.10
C PRO A 176 -12.83 -6.87 -12.06
N TYR A 177 -11.55 -6.51 -11.92
CA TYR A 177 -10.47 -6.92 -12.81
C TYR A 177 -9.39 -7.76 -12.13
N LEU A 178 -9.70 -8.38 -10.99
CA LEU A 178 -8.74 -9.27 -10.33
C LEU A 178 -8.48 -10.52 -11.19
N PHE A 179 -7.28 -10.60 -11.75
CA PHE A 179 -6.84 -11.72 -12.60
C PHE A 179 -5.73 -12.54 -11.96
N ASN A 180 -4.91 -11.93 -11.12
CA ASN A 180 -3.76 -12.59 -10.49
C ASN A 180 -3.91 -12.48 -8.97
N LEU A 181 -3.86 -13.61 -8.27
CA LEU A 181 -4.01 -13.65 -6.82
C LEU A 181 -2.86 -14.45 -6.23
N TYR A 182 -2.08 -13.83 -5.36
CA TYR A 182 -1.01 -14.52 -4.62
C TYR A 182 -1.43 -14.60 -3.16
N ILE A 183 -1.62 -15.80 -2.63
CA ILE A 183 -2.22 -15.99 -1.30
C ILE A 183 -1.76 -17.32 -0.69
N LYS A 184 -1.74 -17.41 0.64
CA LYS A 184 -1.51 -18.70 1.31
C LYS A 184 -2.71 -19.61 1.16
N TYR A 185 -2.46 -20.88 0.90
CA TYR A 185 -3.51 -21.89 0.77
C TYR A 185 -4.40 -21.98 2.02
N GLU A 186 -3.79 -21.91 3.22
CA GLU A 186 -4.50 -21.90 4.50
C GLU A 186 -5.49 -20.75 4.61
N SER A 187 -5.10 -19.54 4.19
CA SER A 187 -5.99 -18.38 4.19
C SER A 187 -7.18 -18.57 3.25
N LEU A 188 -6.98 -19.18 2.08
CA LEU A 188 -8.08 -19.53 1.17
C LEU A 188 -9.04 -20.56 1.79
N ILE A 189 -8.51 -21.61 2.43
CA ILE A 189 -9.35 -22.58 3.14
C ILE A 189 -10.21 -21.89 4.19
N MET A 190 -9.60 -21.02 5.00
CA MET A 190 -10.30 -20.35 6.10
C MET A 190 -11.45 -19.50 5.58
N ILE A 191 -11.22 -18.63 4.59
CA ILE A 191 -12.26 -17.72 4.09
C ILE A 191 -13.35 -18.44 3.29
N THR A 192 -13.04 -19.58 2.67
CA THR A 192 -14.01 -20.38 1.89
C THR A 192 -14.71 -21.44 2.73
N ASN A 193 -14.33 -21.58 4.00
CA ASN A 193 -14.69 -22.68 4.88
C ASN A 193 -14.47 -24.04 4.19
N ASN A 194 -13.23 -24.36 3.82
CA ASN A 194 -12.87 -25.55 3.05
C ASN A 194 -13.63 -25.67 1.72
N PHE A 195 -13.78 -24.57 0.99
CA PHE A 195 -14.48 -24.55 -0.31
C PHE A 195 -15.94 -25.05 -0.20
N THR A 196 -16.65 -24.63 0.85
CA THR A 196 -18.09 -24.93 1.05
C THR A 196 -19.00 -23.72 0.86
N ILE A 197 -18.49 -22.50 1.03
CA ILE A 197 -19.26 -21.25 0.83
C ILE A 197 -19.40 -20.95 -0.65
N ASP A 198 -20.61 -20.65 -1.14
CA ASP A 198 -20.83 -20.37 -2.57
C ASP A 198 -19.80 -19.38 -3.15
N ARG A 199 -19.16 -19.78 -4.26
CA ARG A 199 -18.15 -18.99 -4.97
C ARG A 199 -18.66 -17.61 -5.42
N THR A 200 -19.97 -17.43 -5.57
CA THR A 200 -20.58 -16.16 -6.00
C THR A 200 -20.30 -15.02 -5.02
N TYR A 201 -20.05 -15.33 -3.74
CA TYR A 201 -19.69 -14.37 -2.69
C TYR A 201 -18.28 -13.79 -2.82
N PHE A 202 -17.44 -14.33 -3.71
CA PHE A 202 -16.02 -13.98 -3.76
C PHE A 202 -15.58 -13.25 -5.03
N ASN A 203 -14.59 -12.36 -4.90
CA ASN A 203 -14.00 -11.57 -5.99
C ASN A 203 -13.08 -12.36 -6.92
N PHE A 204 -12.64 -13.55 -6.53
CA PHE A 204 -11.63 -14.30 -7.29
C PHE A 204 -12.19 -15.20 -8.41
N SER A 205 -13.49 -15.11 -8.71
CA SER A 205 -14.12 -15.90 -9.80
C SER A 205 -13.51 -15.67 -11.20
N ARG A 206 -12.76 -14.58 -11.39
CA ARG A 206 -12.10 -14.21 -12.66
C ARG A 206 -10.57 -14.44 -12.63
N VAL A 207 -10.04 -14.96 -11.52
CA VAL A 207 -8.60 -15.22 -11.38
C VAL A 207 -8.17 -16.27 -12.41
N LYS A 208 -7.12 -15.92 -13.15
CA LYS A 208 -6.48 -16.73 -14.21
C LYS A 208 -5.08 -17.18 -13.83
N ASP A 209 -4.49 -16.55 -12.82
CA ASP A 209 -3.20 -16.93 -12.27
C ASP A 209 -3.28 -16.90 -10.74
N LEU A 210 -3.01 -18.04 -10.12
CA LEU A 210 -3.12 -18.24 -8.69
C LEU A 210 -1.82 -18.82 -8.17
N ASP A 211 -1.11 -18.00 -7.40
CA ASP A 211 0.16 -18.37 -6.79
C ASP A 211 -0.05 -18.73 -5.32
N LEU A 212 0.04 -20.03 -5.03
CA LEU A 212 -0.08 -20.60 -3.70
C LEU A 212 1.29 -20.91 -3.10
N ASP A 213 1.37 -20.98 -1.79
CA ASP A 213 2.56 -21.45 -1.06
C ASP A 213 2.68 -22.98 -1.02
N GLN A 214 1.65 -23.72 -1.47
CA GLN A 214 1.61 -25.18 -1.47
C GLN A 214 0.83 -25.71 -2.69
N SER A 215 1.03 -26.99 -3.03
CA SER A 215 0.36 -27.67 -4.15
C SER A 215 -1.12 -27.97 -3.87
N PHE A 216 -1.96 -27.94 -4.92
CA PHE A 216 -3.42 -28.09 -4.88
C PHE A 216 -3.91 -29.42 -4.26
N PRO A 217 -4.68 -29.44 -3.17
CA PRO A 217 -5.08 -30.69 -2.51
C PRO A 217 -6.56 -31.11 -2.67
N SER A 218 -7.44 -30.35 -3.35
CA SER A 218 -8.91 -30.51 -3.22
C SER A 218 -9.64 -30.61 -4.56
N GLU A 219 -10.51 -31.61 -4.75
CA GLU A 219 -11.39 -31.72 -5.94
C GLU A 219 -12.33 -30.50 -6.09
N LYS A 220 -12.75 -29.89 -4.98
CA LYS A 220 -13.63 -28.70 -4.99
C LYS A 220 -12.91 -27.42 -5.38
N PHE A 221 -11.57 -27.42 -5.32
CA PHE A 221 -10.75 -26.27 -5.66
C PHE A 221 -11.02 -25.75 -7.08
N HIS A 222 -11.13 -26.67 -8.05
CA HIS A 222 -11.37 -26.33 -9.45
C HIS A 222 -12.71 -25.62 -9.69
N GLN A 223 -13.68 -25.79 -8.79
CA GLN A 223 -14.98 -25.10 -8.89
C GLN A 223 -14.88 -23.61 -8.57
N TYR A 224 -13.92 -23.21 -7.72
CA TYR A 224 -13.70 -21.82 -7.31
C TYR A 224 -12.86 -21.05 -8.31
N PHE A 225 -12.03 -21.75 -9.08
CA PHE A 225 -11.09 -21.18 -10.04
C PHE A 225 -11.23 -21.83 -11.42
N SER A 226 -12.43 -21.74 -12.00
CA SER A 226 -12.76 -22.40 -13.27
C SER A 226 -12.05 -21.83 -14.51
N VAL A 227 -11.19 -20.82 -14.33
CA VAL A 227 -10.43 -20.15 -15.40
C VAL A 227 -8.93 -20.47 -15.32
N LEU A 228 -8.50 -21.23 -14.30
CA LEU A 228 -7.14 -21.77 -14.16
C LEU A 228 -6.92 -23.00 -15.05
#